data_AF-A0A1W9SY95-F1
#
_entry.id   AF-A0A1W9SY95-F1
#
_cell.length_a   1.000
_cell.length_b   1.000
_cell.length_c   1.000
_cell.angle_alpha   90.00
_cell.angle_beta   90.00
_cell.angle_gamma   90.00
#
_symmetry.space_group_name_H-M   'P 1'
#
loop_
_entity.id
_entity.type
_entity.pdbx_description
1 polymer ?
#
loop_
_entity_poly.entity_id
_entity_poly.type
_entity_poly.pdbx_seq_one_letter_code
_entity_poly.pdbx_strand_id
1 'polypeptide(L)'
;MIEKIFQISTDVRYVAIYRDGKLETKTKDNTESASSSKSDKYEELIANPVMLKVAYQRGNIDCGGLDYLLVRYGNFFQFILPVSWGHVSVCIDKDADPIAIGNKVKELYLNE
;
A
#
# COMPACT_ATOMS: atom_id res chain seq x y z
N MET A 1 10.15 9.70 -1.49
CA MET A 1 8.90 9.44 -0.74
C MET A 1 8.95 8.14 0.05
N ILE A 2 9.39 7.04 -0.58
CA ILE A 2 9.56 5.72 0.09
C ILE A 2 10.30 5.81 1.44
N GLU A 3 11.43 6.51 1.52
CA GLU A 3 12.16 6.67 2.79
C GLU A 3 11.34 7.35 3.89
N LYS A 4 10.49 8.33 3.55
CA LYS A 4 9.61 8.99 4.53
C LYS A 4 8.58 8.01 5.09
N ILE A 5 8.07 7.10 4.25
CA ILE A 5 7.12 6.07 4.69
C ILE A 5 7.79 5.09 5.64
N PHE A 6 9.04 4.66 5.35
CA PHE A 6 9.80 3.82 6.29
C PHE A 6 10.08 4.50 7.64
N GLN A 7 10.10 5.83 7.69
CA GLN A 7 10.27 6.58 8.94
C GLN A 7 8.99 6.67 9.79
N ILE A 8 7.82 6.30 9.25
CA ILE A 8 6.55 6.34 9.99
C ILE A 8 6.52 5.33 11.14
N SER A 9 7.01 4.12 10.89
CA SER A 9 7.07 3.04 11.87
C SER A 9 8.16 2.03 11.50
N THR A 10 8.77 1.42 12.53
CA THR A 10 9.66 0.27 12.36
C THR A 10 8.94 -0.96 11.80
N ASP A 11 7.62 -1.01 11.86
CA ASP A 11 6.78 -2.12 11.41
C ASP A 11 6.48 -2.07 9.91
N VAL A 12 6.93 -1.04 9.20
CA VAL A 12 6.86 -0.98 7.74
C VAL A 12 7.92 -1.93 7.16
N ARG A 13 7.46 -2.88 6.36
CA ARG A 13 8.27 -3.99 5.80
C ARG A 13 8.62 -3.78 4.34
N TYR A 14 7.70 -3.22 3.58
CA TYR A 14 7.86 -2.98 2.15
C TYR A 14 7.01 -1.79 1.74
N VAL A 15 7.51 -1.01 0.78
CA VAL A 15 6.82 0.15 0.21
C VAL A 15 6.95 0.08 -1.30
N ALA A 16 5.83 0.25 -1.99
CA ALA A 16 5.76 0.43 -3.42
C ALA A 16 5.01 1.70 -3.79
N ILE A 17 5.51 2.35 -4.84
CA ILE A 17 4.90 3.51 -5.47
C ILE A 17 4.74 3.19 -6.94
N TYR A 18 3.49 3.10 -7.39
CA TYR A 18 3.16 2.93 -8.80
C TYR A 18 2.67 4.26 -9.36
N ARG A 19 3.48 4.89 -10.21
CA ARG A 19 3.23 6.22 -10.77
C ARG A 19 3.32 6.20 -12.29
N ASP A 20 2.23 6.54 -12.95
CA ASP A 20 2.17 6.73 -14.41
C ASP A 20 2.82 5.57 -15.19
N GLY A 21 2.52 4.33 -14.77
CA GLY A 21 3.07 3.12 -15.39
C GLY A 21 4.44 2.67 -14.87
N LYS A 22 5.08 3.42 -13.98
CA LYS A 22 6.40 3.11 -13.40
C LYS A 22 6.25 2.64 -11.96
N LEU A 23 6.89 1.51 -11.66
CA LEU A 23 6.90 0.92 -10.33
C LEU A 23 8.25 1.15 -9.65
N GLU A 24 8.23 1.81 -8.50
CA GLU A 24 9.36 1.92 -7.58
C GLU A 24 9.06 1.14 -6.30
N THR A 25 10.02 0.36 -5.81
CA THR A 25 9.81 -0.50 -4.64
C THR A 25 11.03 -0.49 -3.73
N LYS A 26 10.82 -0.65 -2.43
CA LYS A 26 11.89 -0.95 -1.47
C LYS A 26 11.36 -1.85 -0.36
N THR A 27 12.16 -2.85 0.01
CA THR A 27 11.91 -3.75 1.13
C THR A 27 12.89 -3.43 2.25
N LYS A 28 12.45 -3.56 3.49
CA LYS A 28 13.34 -3.51 4.66
C LYS A 28 14.23 -4.75 4.68
N ASP A 29 15.50 -4.58 5.03
CA ASP A 29 16.42 -5.71 5.17
C ASP A 29 15.95 -6.69 6.25
N ASN A 30 16.16 -7.99 6.03
CA ASN A 30 15.88 -9.08 6.98
C ASN A 30 14.40 -9.26 7.43
N THR A 31 13.41 -8.97 6.57
CA THR A 31 12.02 -9.37 6.86
C THR A 31 11.81 -10.87 6.80
N GLU A 32 11.49 -11.50 7.94
CA GLU A 32 11.07 -12.90 8.01
C GLU A 32 9.78 -13.14 7.19
N SER A 33 9.72 -14.28 6.49
CA SER A 33 8.59 -14.61 5.60
C SER A 33 8.31 -13.56 4.51
N ALA A 34 9.36 -12.90 4.02
CA ALA A 34 9.24 -12.04 2.84
C ALA A 34 8.68 -12.83 1.64
N SER A 35 7.73 -12.21 0.96
CA SER A 35 7.29 -12.64 -0.35
C SER A 35 8.46 -12.55 -1.35
N SER A 36 8.40 -13.32 -2.43
CA SER A 36 9.43 -13.21 -3.48
C SER A 36 9.26 -11.88 -4.21
N SER A 37 10.38 -11.22 -4.55
CA SER A 37 10.37 -9.93 -5.27
C SER A 37 9.57 -9.94 -6.57
N LYS A 38 9.43 -11.12 -7.22
CA LYS A 38 8.62 -11.31 -8.42
C LYS A 38 7.12 -11.31 -8.12
N SER A 39 6.70 -11.88 -7.00
CA SER A 39 5.30 -11.86 -6.55
C SER A 39 4.89 -10.44 -6.16
N ASP A 40 5.72 -9.74 -5.40
CA ASP A 40 5.48 -8.34 -5.01
C ASP A 40 5.27 -7.46 -6.24
N LYS A 41 6.11 -7.64 -7.27
CA LYS A 41 5.96 -6.93 -8.54
C LYS A 41 4.60 -7.18 -9.21
N TYR A 42 4.10 -8.41 -9.21
CA TYR A 42 2.80 -8.71 -9.84
C TYR A 42 1.63 -8.23 -9.00
N GLU A 43 1.78 -8.19 -7.67
CA GLU A 43 0.80 -7.56 -6.80
C GLU A 43 0.61 -6.09 -7.20
N GLU A 44 1.70 -5.35 -7.38
CA GLU A 44 1.64 -3.93 -7.74
C GLU A 44 1.19 -3.66 -9.18
N LEU A 45 1.51 -4.56 -10.13
CA LEU A 45 1.16 -4.36 -11.54
C LEU A 45 -0.23 -4.90 -11.91
N ILE A 46 -0.78 -5.83 -11.12
CA ILE A 46 -2.01 -6.56 -11.49
C ILE A 46 -3.00 -6.56 -10.32
N ALA A 47 -2.64 -7.16 -9.19
CA ALA A 47 -3.61 -7.41 -8.11
C ALA A 47 -4.14 -6.10 -7.50
N ASN A 48 -3.24 -5.18 -7.11
CA ASN A 48 -3.59 -3.91 -6.50
C ASN A 48 -4.42 -3.03 -7.46
N PRO A 49 -4.04 -2.84 -8.74
CA PRO A 49 -4.88 -2.15 -9.70
C PRO A 49 -6.28 -2.76 -9.87
N VAL A 50 -6.40 -4.08 -9.90
CA VAL A 50 -7.70 -4.76 -10.02
C VAL A 50 -8.56 -4.52 -8.77
N MET A 51 -8.01 -4.73 -7.58
CA MET A 51 -8.72 -4.51 -6.32
C MET A 51 -9.18 -3.05 -6.18
N LEU A 52 -8.30 -2.10 -6.46
CA LEU A 52 -8.61 -0.67 -6.46
C LEU A 52 -9.72 -0.35 -7.45
N LYS A 53 -9.67 -0.89 -8.67
CA LYS A 53 -10.69 -0.63 -9.69
C LYS A 53 -12.08 -1.05 -9.21
N VAL A 54 -12.21 -2.25 -8.68
CA VAL A 54 -13.49 -2.80 -8.20
C VAL A 54 -13.98 -2.02 -6.97
N ALA A 55 -13.11 -1.78 -6.00
CA ALA A 55 -13.45 -1.05 -4.79
C ALA A 55 -13.85 0.40 -5.07
N TYR A 56 -13.15 1.08 -5.99
CA TYR A 56 -13.46 2.44 -6.40
C TYR A 56 -14.81 2.53 -7.11
N GLN A 57 -15.09 1.60 -8.04
CA GLN A 57 -16.39 1.54 -8.72
C GLN A 57 -17.53 1.34 -7.72
N ARG A 58 -17.36 0.45 -6.73
CA ARG A 58 -18.36 0.26 -5.67
C ARG A 58 -18.45 1.47 -4.76
N GLY A 59 -17.32 2.04 -4.35
CA GLY A 59 -17.22 3.18 -3.44
C GLY A 59 -17.92 4.44 -3.95
N ASN A 60 -17.87 4.66 -5.27
CA ASN A 60 -18.53 5.79 -5.92
C ASN A 60 -20.05 5.65 -6.05
N ILE A 61 -20.60 4.49 -5.71
CA ILE A 61 -22.05 4.25 -5.70
C ILE A 61 -22.50 4.30 -4.24
N ASP A 62 -22.98 5.46 -3.79
CA ASP A 62 -23.62 5.63 -2.48
C ASP A 62 -22.74 5.29 -1.25
N CYS A 63 -21.42 5.19 -1.39
CA CYS A 63 -20.49 4.92 -0.28
C CYS A 63 -19.53 6.09 0.03
N GLY A 64 -19.66 7.23 -0.67
CA GLY A 64 -18.82 8.41 -0.43
C GLY A 64 -17.42 8.34 -1.04
N GLY A 65 -17.15 7.37 -1.92
CA GLY A 65 -15.86 7.16 -2.57
C GLY A 65 -15.02 6.07 -1.89
N LEU A 66 -13.80 5.88 -2.39
CA LEU A 66 -12.80 4.98 -1.80
C LEU A 66 -11.71 5.83 -1.13
N ASP A 67 -11.47 5.60 0.16
CA ASP A 67 -10.37 6.26 0.89
C ASP A 67 -9.06 5.47 0.74
N TYR A 68 -9.07 4.19 1.08
CA TYR A 68 -7.96 3.25 0.89
C TYR A 68 -8.47 1.81 0.89
N LEU A 69 -7.61 0.87 0.51
CA LEU A 69 -7.81 -0.56 0.71
C LEU A 69 -6.87 -1.10 1.79
N LEU A 70 -7.36 -2.04 2.58
CA LEU A 70 -6.56 -2.78 3.54
C LEU A 70 -6.82 -4.28 3.37
N VAL A 71 -5.77 -5.05 3.11
CA VAL A 71 -5.83 -6.51 2.99
C VAL A 71 -5.06 -7.14 4.15
N ARG A 72 -5.66 -8.10 4.86
CA ARG A 72 -4.97 -8.89 5.88
C ARG A 72 -4.56 -10.25 5.31
N TYR A 73 -3.30 -10.38 4.93
CA TYR A 73 -2.68 -11.68 4.61
C TYR A 73 -2.21 -12.36 5.88
N GLY A 74 -1.97 -13.69 5.87
CA GLY A 74 -1.56 -14.42 7.09
C GLY A 74 -0.36 -13.82 7.84
N ASN A 75 0.60 -13.23 7.12
CA ASN A 75 1.88 -12.77 7.66
C ASN A 75 2.03 -11.25 7.79
N PHE A 76 1.13 -10.46 7.18
CA PHE A 76 1.23 -9.00 7.16
C PHE A 76 -0.10 -8.35 6.73
N PHE A 77 -0.19 -7.05 6.90
CA PHE A 77 -1.22 -6.22 6.29
C PHE A 77 -0.68 -5.55 5.04
N GLN A 78 -1.52 -5.38 4.02
CA GLN A 78 -1.25 -4.57 2.85
C GLN A 78 -2.18 -3.37 2.85
N PHE A 79 -1.64 -2.18 3.09
CA PHE A 79 -2.35 -0.92 2.99
C PHE A 79 -2.12 -0.31 1.60
N ILE A 80 -3.18 0.03 0.88
CA ILE A 80 -3.10 0.54 -0.49
C ILE A 80 -3.88 1.86 -0.56
N LEU A 81 -3.15 2.95 -0.77
CA LEU A 81 -3.69 4.30 -0.93
C LEU A 81 -3.79 4.64 -2.42
N PRO A 82 -5.01 4.80 -2.99
CA PRO A 82 -5.16 5.37 -4.32
C PRO A 82 -4.74 6.84 -4.32
N VAL A 83 -4.03 7.25 -5.39
CA VAL A 83 -3.65 8.65 -5.64
C VAL A 83 -3.90 8.97 -7.12
N SER A 84 -3.96 10.26 -7.49
CA SER A 84 -4.34 10.69 -8.85
C SER A 84 -3.48 10.09 -9.97
N TRP A 85 -2.21 9.80 -9.69
CA TRP A 85 -1.22 9.27 -10.62
C TRP A 85 -0.99 7.74 -10.51
N GLY A 86 -1.76 7.04 -9.65
CA GLY A 86 -1.64 5.60 -9.44
C GLY A 86 -1.96 5.17 -8.02
N HIS A 87 -1.01 4.51 -7.34
CA HIS A 87 -1.21 4.07 -5.95
C HIS A 87 0.10 3.97 -5.16
N VAL A 88 -0.06 4.03 -3.85
CA VAL A 88 1.00 3.78 -2.85
C VAL A 88 0.59 2.55 -2.05
N SER A 89 1.50 1.62 -1.92
CA SER A 89 1.26 0.31 -1.31
C SER A 89 2.28 0.09 -0.19
N VAL A 90 1.81 -0.20 1.02
CA VAL A 90 2.63 -0.32 2.23
C VAL A 90 2.33 -1.64 2.92
N CYS A 91 3.33 -2.50 2.94
CA CYS A 91 3.29 -3.75 3.69
C CYS A 91 3.67 -3.46 5.16
N ILE A 92 2.79 -3.84 6.06
CA ILE A 92 2.87 -3.55 7.49
C ILE A 92 2.88 -4.88 8.25
N ASP A 93 3.73 -4.99 9.26
CA ASP A 93 3.81 -6.22 10.06
C ASP A 93 2.45 -6.62 10.68
N LYS A 94 2.23 -7.93 10.79
CA LYS A 94 0.97 -8.53 11.25
C LYS A 94 0.58 -8.17 12.69
N ASP A 95 1.54 -7.77 13.51
CA ASP A 95 1.35 -7.47 14.93
C ASP A 95 1.24 -5.95 15.19
N ALA A 96 1.34 -5.12 14.14
CA ALA A 96 1.21 -3.67 14.23
C ALA A 96 -0.24 -3.18 14.08
N ASP A 97 -0.47 -1.88 14.29
CA ASP A 97 -1.74 -1.20 13.97
C ASP A 97 -1.69 -0.65 12.53
N PRO A 98 -2.32 -1.35 11.55
CA PRO A 98 -2.26 -0.93 10.15
C PRO A 98 -3.09 0.32 9.88
N ILE A 99 -4.10 0.63 10.69
CA ILE A 99 -4.96 1.80 10.49
C ILE A 99 -4.22 3.06 10.95
N ALA A 100 -3.58 3.01 12.13
CA ALA A 100 -2.78 4.13 12.62
C ALA A 100 -1.59 4.44 11.69
N ILE A 101 -0.90 3.41 11.20
CA ILE A 101 0.19 3.58 10.23
C ILE A 101 -0.34 4.10 8.90
N GLY A 102 -1.43 3.51 8.37
CA GLY A 102 -2.05 3.92 7.11
C GLY A 102 -2.52 5.38 7.10
N ASN A 103 -3.06 5.87 8.22
CA ASN A 103 -3.44 7.28 8.36
C ASN A 103 -2.24 8.22 8.24
N LYS A 104 -1.10 7.87 8.87
CA LYS A 104 0.15 8.63 8.73
C LYS A 104 0.71 8.58 7.30
N VAL A 105 0.53 7.45 6.60
CA VAL A 105 0.89 7.35 5.17
C VAL A 105 0.04 8.33 4.37
N LYS A 106 -1.28 8.34 4.57
CA LYS A 106 -2.20 9.26 3.89
C LYS A 106 -1.85 10.73 4.13
N GLU A 107 -1.46 11.09 5.34
CA GLU A 107 -1.02 12.46 5.68
C GLU A 107 0.16 12.96 4.82
N LEU A 108 1.06 12.08 4.37
CA LEU A 108 2.16 12.44 3.48
C LEU A 108 1.70 12.88 2.07
N TYR A 109 0.46 12.55 1.69
CA TYR A 109 -0.11 12.80 0.36
C TYR A 109 -1.33 13.74 0.37
N LEU A 110 -1.70 14.32 1.52
CA LEU A 110 -2.84 15.25 1.62
C LEU A 110 -2.69 16.55 0.80
N ASN A 111 -1.51 16.83 0.25
CA ASN A 111 -1.20 18.02 -0.54
C ASN A 111 -0.73 17.72 -1.98
N GLU A 112 -0.90 16.49 -2.47
CA GLU A 112 -0.61 16.13 -3.86
C GLU A 112 -1.83 16.22 -4.78
#